data_AF-A0A436G443-F1
#
_entry.id   AF-A0A436G443-F1
#
_cell.length_a   1.000
_cell.length_b   1.000
_cell.length_c   1.000
_cell.angle_alpha   90.00
_cell.angle_beta   90.00
_cell.angle_gamma   90.00
#
_symmetry.space_group_name_H-M   'P 1'
#
loop_
_entity.id
_entity.type
_entity.pdbx_description
1 polymer ?
#
loop_
_entity_poly.entity_id
_entity_poly.type
_entity_poly.pdbx_seq_one_letter_code
_entity_poly.pdbx_strand_id
1 'polypeptide(L)'
;LGVDSVTGALGSLNLSGIFQRGGSLLFGATWSLDAGDGIDDKCVFVTTEGEAAIFEGSNPAGATAAEWNLVGRYDLTDPMGKRGTMRAGGDLIVATKEGLVPISAAINKDAAALSLAAISRNIEPDWKREAARRLSLPWEIIKWPDMNYAIVALPVTAAGQEAWSFVVNLETGAWCKFVGWATRCIELHDSRLYFGTNDGTVFEAEIAGNDNGLPIYYTYVGNPDHMKSLGGLKTVHQARPTFLSATPYSPKISFSVNYSVSLPPAPPAADGGTADLWDSGQWDVAKWDQAQPVASVGGGQWISIGKTGYVMQPQLQITGFLNQRPVTEFVQLDVTFETGGVVV
;
A
#
# COMPACT_ATOMS: atom_id res chain seq x y z
N LEU A 1 -20.27 35.33 -5.32
CA LEU A 1 -21.15 34.86 -6.42
C LEU A 1 -22.31 34.09 -5.80
N GLY A 2 -23.46 34.02 -6.45
CA GLY A 2 -24.52 33.11 -5.99
C GLY A 2 -24.04 31.66 -6.07
N VAL A 3 -24.51 30.82 -5.14
CA VAL A 3 -24.32 29.37 -5.18
C VAL A 3 -24.85 28.86 -6.54
N ASP A 4 -24.12 27.96 -7.20
CA ASP A 4 -24.39 27.36 -8.54
C ASP A 4 -24.00 28.14 -9.82
N SER A 5 -23.24 29.24 -9.73
CA SER A 5 -22.70 29.91 -10.94
C SER A 5 -21.44 29.23 -11.48
N VAL A 6 -21.54 28.56 -12.64
CA VAL A 6 -20.40 27.97 -13.41
C VAL A 6 -19.61 28.98 -14.25
N THR A 7 -20.01 30.25 -14.23
CA THR A 7 -19.27 31.36 -14.86
C THR A 7 -18.96 32.46 -13.82
N GLY A 8 -17.84 33.15 -13.96
CA GLY A 8 -17.45 34.20 -13.01
C GLY A 8 -16.06 34.79 -13.29
N ALA A 9 -15.81 35.99 -12.77
CA ALA A 9 -14.48 36.59 -12.80
C ALA A 9 -13.55 35.83 -11.84
N LEU A 10 -12.38 35.44 -12.34
CA LEU A 10 -11.37 34.74 -11.55
C LEU A 10 -10.77 35.72 -10.53
N GLY A 11 -10.93 35.41 -9.24
CA GLY A 11 -10.40 36.20 -8.13
C GLY A 11 -9.14 35.59 -7.53
N SER A 12 -8.40 36.38 -6.75
CA SER A 12 -7.27 35.90 -5.96
C SER A 12 -7.61 35.89 -4.48
N LEU A 13 -7.41 34.75 -3.81
CA LEU A 13 -7.45 34.65 -2.35
C LEU A 13 -6.04 34.84 -1.80
N ASN A 14 -5.84 35.84 -0.94
CA ASN A 14 -4.54 36.07 -0.32
C ASN A 14 -4.41 35.25 0.97
N LEU A 15 -3.47 34.30 0.98
CA LEU A 15 -3.15 33.47 2.16
C LEU A 15 -1.89 33.96 2.91
N SER A 16 -1.38 35.15 2.58
CA SER A 16 -0.21 35.72 3.23
C SER A 16 -0.46 36.00 4.71
N GLY A 17 0.52 35.67 5.57
CA GLY A 17 0.44 35.90 7.01
C GLY A 17 -0.39 34.86 7.79
N ILE A 18 -1.03 33.91 7.09
CA ILE A 18 -1.77 32.81 7.73
C ILE A 18 -0.82 31.72 8.20
N PHE A 19 0.12 31.35 7.34
CA PHE A 19 1.15 30.34 7.59
C PHE A 19 2.38 30.97 8.26
N GLN A 20 2.90 30.33 9.31
CA GLN A 20 4.01 30.85 10.11
C GLN A 20 5.36 30.22 9.75
N ARG A 21 5.37 29.00 9.22
CA ARG A 21 6.59 28.28 8.83
C ARG A 21 7.12 28.70 7.46
N GLY A 22 6.36 29.52 6.72
CA GLY A 22 6.74 30.01 5.40
C GLY A 22 6.46 28.99 4.29
N GLY A 23 7.31 29.00 3.26
CA GLY A 23 7.16 28.13 2.08
C GLY A 23 6.14 28.64 1.05
N SER A 24 5.58 27.70 0.29
CA SER A 24 4.54 27.98 -0.71
C SER A 24 3.34 27.06 -0.54
N LEU A 25 2.19 27.45 -1.08
CA LEU A 25 1.02 26.58 -1.17
C LEU A 25 1.36 25.33 -1.99
N LEU A 26 1.14 24.15 -1.43
CA LEU A 26 1.38 22.87 -2.11
C LEU A 26 0.11 22.37 -2.81
N PHE A 27 -1.01 22.31 -2.08
CA PHE A 27 -2.30 21.92 -2.62
C PHE A 27 -3.45 22.48 -1.77
N GLY A 28 -4.64 22.53 -2.37
CA GLY A 28 -5.91 22.75 -1.68
C GLY A 28 -6.81 21.53 -1.84
N ALA A 29 -7.60 21.22 -0.82
CA ALA A 29 -8.50 20.06 -0.80
C ALA A 29 -9.76 20.34 0.02
N THR A 30 -10.78 19.52 -0.17
CA THR A 30 -11.98 19.51 0.69
C THR A 30 -11.83 18.45 1.77
N TRP A 31 -12.31 18.78 2.96
CA TRP A 31 -12.28 17.92 4.14
C TRP A 31 -13.62 18.00 4.86
N SER A 32 -14.19 16.85 5.20
CA SER A 32 -15.51 16.78 5.82
C SER A 32 -15.40 15.87 7.03
N LEU A 33 -15.63 16.41 8.24
CA LEU A 33 -15.65 15.62 9.46
C LEU A 33 -17.10 15.51 9.92
N ASP A 34 -17.64 14.30 9.94
CA ASP A 34 -18.97 14.04 10.50
C ASP A 34 -18.91 14.14 12.03
N ALA A 35 -19.34 15.29 12.55
CA ALA A 35 -19.36 15.60 13.98
C ALA A 35 -20.78 15.79 14.55
N GLY A 36 -21.82 15.32 13.86
CA GLY A 36 -23.18 15.25 14.40
C GLY A 36 -24.07 16.49 14.25
N ASP A 37 -23.54 17.63 13.78
CA ASP A 37 -24.32 18.87 13.56
C ASP A 37 -24.51 19.26 12.07
N GLY A 38 -24.12 18.38 11.14
CA GLY A 38 -24.25 18.59 9.70
C GLY A 38 -22.96 18.27 8.95
N ILE A 39 -23.08 17.90 7.68
CA ILE A 39 -21.95 17.72 6.76
C ILE A 39 -21.54 19.10 6.26
N ASP A 40 -20.64 19.77 6.98
CA ASP A 40 -20.02 21.00 6.50
C ASP A 40 -18.66 20.69 5.90
N ASP A 41 -18.59 20.75 4.57
CA ASP A 41 -17.33 20.63 3.84
C ASP A 41 -16.44 21.84 4.14
N LYS A 42 -15.28 21.55 4.72
CA LYS A 42 -14.23 22.54 5.02
C LYS A 42 -13.22 22.58 3.89
N CYS A 43 -12.65 23.75 3.65
CA CYS A 43 -11.56 23.93 2.71
C CYS A 43 -10.23 23.87 3.45
N VAL A 44 -9.30 23.04 2.96
CA VAL A 44 -7.98 22.88 3.55
C VAL A 44 -6.93 23.34 2.56
N PHE A 45 -6.01 24.18 3.00
CA PHE A 45 -4.81 24.57 2.26
C PHE A 45 -3.57 24.05 2.98
N VAL A 46 -2.70 23.34 2.28
CA VAL A 46 -1.48 22.74 2.84
C VAL A 46 -0.25 23.36 2.18
N THR A 47 0.74 23.75 2.98
CA THR A 47 2.01 24.32 2.50
C THR A 47 3.11 23.28 2.33
N THR A 48 4.18 23.65 1.62
CA THR A 48 5.40 22.83 1.49
C THR A 48 6.09 22.55 2.82
N GLU A 49 5.91 23.42 3.82
CA GLU A 49 6.49 23.29 5.16
C GLU A 49 5.58 22.52 6.13
N GLY A 50 4.48 21.93 5.65
CA GLY A 50 3.64 21.07 6.49
C GLY A 50 2.66 21.80 7.41
N GLU A 51 2.27 23.03 7.09
CA GLU A 51 1.14 23.67 7.78
C GLU A 51 -0.16 23.47 6.98
N ALA A 52 -1.22 23.04 7.65
CA ALA A 52 -2.59 23.03 7.12
C ALA A 52 -3.42 24.16 7.74
N ALA A 53 -3.99 25.01 6.89
CA ALA A 53 -5.01 25.98 7.28
C ALA A 53 -6.38 25.47 6.87
N ILE A 54 -7.31 25.41 7.82
CA ILE A 54 -8.68 24.94 7.61
C ILE A 54 -9.62 26.14 7.64
N PHE A 55 -10.41 26.29 6.58
CA PHE A 55 -11.43 27.32 6.42
C PHE A 55 -12.82 26.72 6.37
N GLU A 56 -13.79 27.49 6.84
CA GLU A 56 -15.22 27.21 6.71
C GLU A 56 -15.94 28.41 6.10
N GLY A 57 -17.11 28.15 5.53
CA GLY A 57 -17.89 29.14 4.79
C GLY A 57 -18.00 28.79 3.30
N SER A 58 -18.91 29.47 2.62
CA SER A 58 -19.26 29.17 1.22
C SER A 58 -18.72 30.19 0.22
N ASN A 59 -18.17 31.33 0.68
CA ASN A 59 -17.74 32.41 -0.19
C ASN A 59 -16.35 32.96 0.20
N PRO A 60 -15.26 32.46 -0.41
CA PRO A 60 -13.90 32.95 -0.17
C PRO A 60 -13.67 34.43 -0.48
N ALA A 61 -14.56 35.07 -1.25
CA ALA A 61 -14.52 36.50 -1.54
C ALA A 61 -15.34 37.34 -0.55
N GLY A 62 -15.97 36.71 0.43
CA GLY A 62 -16.74 37.36 1.48
C GLY A 62 -15.85 38.24 2.36
N ALA A 63 -16.41 39.36 2.83
CA ALA A 63 -15.69 40.30 3.68
C ALA A 63 -15.92 40.02 5.18
N THR A 64 -16.79 39.07 5.51
CA THR A 64 -17.21 38.76 6.87
C THR A 64 -16.84 37.33 7.27
N ALA A 65 -16.60 37.11 8.56
CA ALA A 65 -16.32 35.78 9.11
C ALA A 65 -17.51 34.79 8.95
N ALA A 66 -18.74 35.28 8.76
CA ALA A 66 -19.88 34.41 8.48
C ALA A 66 -19.85 33.83 7.05
N GLU A 67 -19.10 34.46 6.14
CA GLU A 67 -18.99 34.03 4.73
C GLU A 67 -17.74 33.18 4.49
N TRP A 68 -16.64 33.51 5.18
CA TRP A 68 -15.37 32.79 5.11
C TRP A 68 -14.54 33.04 6.37
N ASN A 69 -14.23 31.97 7.11
CA ASN A 69 -13.51 32.04 8.38
C ASN A 69 -12.38 31.02 8.44
N LEU A 70 -11.24 31.42 9.02
CA LEU A 70 -10.16 30.52 9.38
C LEU A 70 -10.54 29.79 10.69
N VAL A 71 -10.79 28.50 10.60
CA VAL A 71 -11.10 27.63 11.75
C VAL A 71 -9.85 27.42 12.60
N GLY A 72 -8.72 27.16 11.94
CA GLY A 72 -7.48 26.88 12.64
C GLY A 72 -6.33 26.55 11.70
N ARG A 73 -5.13 26.53 12.28
CA ARG A 73 -3.89 26.13 11.64
C ARG A 73 -3.27 24.98 12.42
N TYR A 74 -2.88 23.93 11.71
CA TYR A 74 -2.37 22.69 12.28
C TYR A 74 -1.07 22.28 11.59
N ASP A 75 -0.20 21.59 12.31
CA ASP A 75 1.07 21.10 11.79
C ASP A 75 0.90 19.62 11.39
N LEU A 76 1.18 19.30 10.13
CA LEU A 76 1.15 17.96 9.55
C LEU A 76 2.54 17.35 9.39
N THR A 77 3.61 18.11 9.70
CA THR A 77 4.98 17.84 9.23
C THR A 77 5.09 17.90 7.70
N ASP A 78 6.31 17.94 7.18
CA ASP A 78 6.58 18.19 5.76
C ASP A 78 5.91 17.14 4.85
N PRO A 79 5.01 17.54 3.93
CA PRO A 79 4.32 16.66 3.01
C PRO A 79 5.25 16.16 1.90
N MET A 80 4.99 14.94 1.42
CA MET A 80 5.84 14.28 0.43
C MET A 80 5.45 14.60 -1.02
N GLY A 81 4.33 15.28 -1.28
CA GLY A 81 3.93 15.66 -2.63
C GLY A 81 2.50 16.16 -2.73
N LYS A 82 2.19 16.93 -3.78
CA LYS A 82 0.85 17.48 -4.04
C LYS A 82 -0.23 16.42 -4.31
N ARG A 83 0.16 15.28 -4.90
CA ARG A 83 -0.68 14.10 -5.13
C ARG A 83 -0.45 13.01 -4.08
N GLY A 84 0.32 13.32 -3.04
CA GLY A 84 0.56 12.44 -1.90
C GLY A 84 -0.63 12.43 -0.94
N THR A 85 -1.86 12.40 -1.46
CA THR A 85 -3.06 12.56 -0.66
C THR A 85 -4.13 11.58 -1.09
N MET A 86 -4.97 11.15 -0.16
CA MET A 86 -6.15 10.35 -0.48
C MET A 86 -7.29 10.64 0.49
N ARG A 87 -8.54 10.44 0.05
CA ARG A 87 -9.71 10.56 0.94
C ARG A 87 -10.12 9.20 1.48
N ALA A 88 -10.33 9.06 2.78
CA ALA A 88 -10.93 7.86 3.38
C ALA A 88 -12.17 8.25 4.17
N GLY A 89 -13.34 7.89 3.63
CA GLY A 89 -14.60 8.46 4.11
C GLY A 89 -14.57 9.99 3.96
N GLY A 90 -14.92 10.71 5.02
CA GLY A 90 -14.88 12.17 5.07
C GLY A 90 -13.47 12.77 5.21
N ASP A 91 -12.53 12.00 5.78
CA ASP A 91 -11.22 12.50 6.17
C ASP A 91 -10.24 12.60 4.99
N LEU A 92 -9.30 13.54 5.10
CA LEU A 92 -8.23 13.75 4.16
C LEU A 92 -6.94 13.23 4.76
N ILE A 93 -6.27 12.37 4.03
CA ILE A 93 -5.03 11.73 4.46
C ILE A 93 -3.90 12.27 3.58
N VAL A 94 -2.79 12.64 4.21
CA VAL A 94 -1.63 13.24 3.57
C VAL A 94 -0.39 12.39 3.87
N ALA A 95 0.39 12.05 2.85
CA ALA A 95 1.72 11.47 3.04
C ALA A 95 2.70 12.56 3.45
N THR A 96 3.34 12.34 4.59
CA THR A 96 4.34 13.23 5.18
C THR A 96 5.61 12.43 5.47
N LYS A 97 6.69 13.10 5.86
CA LYS A 97 7.94 12.43 6.25
C LYS A 97 7.75 11.44 7.41
N GLU A 98 6.80 11.71 8.30
CA GLU A 98 6.54 10.90 9.49
C GLU A 98 5.61 9.71 9.22
N GLY A 99 4.77 9.79 8.20
CA GLY A 99 3.81 8.73 7.90
C GLY A 99 2.71 9.16 6.94
N LEU A 100 1.75 8.27 6.76
CA LEU A 100 0.48 8.56 6.10
C LEU A 100 -0.53 9.07 7.15
N VAL A 101 -0.69 10.38 7.25
CA VAL A 101 -1.34 11.06 8.39
C VAL A 101 -2.73 11.60 8.00
N PRO A 102 -3.80 11.25 8.73
CA PRO A 102 -5.10 11.90 8.58
C PRO A 102 -5.12 13.31 9.20
N ILE A 103 -5.82 14.25 8.57
CA ILE A 103 -5.96 15.62 9.08
C ILE A 103 -6.67 15.64 10.44
N SER A 104 -7.67 14.78 10.64
CA SER A 104 -8.33 14.64 11.94
C SER A 104 -7.37 14.32 13.09
N ALA A 105 -6.27 13.60 12.82
CA ALA A 105 -5.24 13.33 13.81
C ALA A 105 -4.34 14.54 14.08
N ALA A 106 -4.05 15.35 13.05
CA ALA A 106 -3.25 16.57 13.20
C ALA A 106 -3.95 17.67 13.99
N ILE A 107 -5.28 17.63 14.06
CA ILE A 107 -6.07 18.54 14.90
C ILE A 107 -5.93 18.19 16.39
N ASN A 108 -5.87 16.91 16.71
CA ASN A 108 -5.95 16.41 18.08
C ASN A 108 -4.58 16.10 18.72
N LYS A 109 -3.50 16.11 17.92
CA LYS A 109 -2.16 15.70 18.37
C LYS A 109 -1.10 16.69 17.93
N ASP A 110 -0.07 16.82 18.76
CA ASP A 110 1.14 17.56 18.40
C ASP A 110 1.89 16.87 17.24
N ALA A 111 2.65 17.65 16.47
CA ALA A 111 3.45 17.19 15.34
C ALA A 111 4.36 15.99 15.69
N ALA A 112 4.98 16.03 16.88
CA ALA A 112 5.87 14.97 17.36
C ALA A 112 5.16 13.64 17.66
N ALA A 113 3.83 13.65 17.84
CA ALA A 113 3.01 12.48 18.13
C ALA A 113 2.20 11.99 16.91
N LEU A 114 2.36 12.60 15.74
CA LEU A 114 1.60 12.24 14.54
C LEU A 114 1.93 10.84 14.03
N SER A 115 3.18 10.39 14.15
CA SER A 115 3.55 9.02 13.70
C SER A 115 2.76 7.94 14.45
N LEU A 116 2.33 8.21 15.69
CA LEU A 116 1.49 7.30 16.49
C LEU A 116 0.05 7.20 15.98
N ALA A 117 -0.43 8.20 15.23
CA ALA A 117 -1.75 8.22 14.59
C ALA A 117 -1.69 7.93 13.07
N ALA A 118 -0.50 7.76 12.51
CA ALA A 118 -0.34 7.49 11.09
C ALA A 118 -0.92 6.12 10.72
N ILE A 119 -1.59 6.04 9.57
CA ILE A 119 -2.10 4.79 9.00
C ILE A 119 -0.93 3.86 8.64
N SER A 120 0.22 4.45 8.29
CA SER A 120 1.46 3.74 8.00
C SER A 120 2.24 3.31 9.25
N ARG A 121 1.67 3.41 10.47
CA ARG A 121 2.38 3.08 11.72
C ARG A 121 2.99 1.67 11.72
N ASN A 122 2.29 0.70 11.14
CA ASN A 122 2.78 -0.69 11.03
C ASN A 122 4.06 -0.83 10.21
N ILE A 123 4.35 0.15 9.34
CA ILE A 123 5.55 0.21 8.51
C ILE A 123 6.40 1.45 8.81
N GLU A 124 6.24 2.08 9.98
CA GLU A 124 6.90 3.36 10.32
C GLU A 124 8.42 3.36 10.05
N PRO A 125 9.20 2.33 10.44
CA PRO A 125 10.65 2.32 10.18
C PRO A 125 10.98 2.31 8.68
N ASP A 126 10.21 1.57 7.89
CA ASP A 126 10.37 1.51 6.45
C ASP A 126 9.94 2.84 5.79
N TRP A 127 8.78 3.37 6.20
CA TRP A 127 8.28 4.65 5.72
C TRP A 127 9.29 5.77 5.92
N LYS A 128 9.78 5.96 7.15
CA LYS A 128 10.74 7.01 7.50
C LYS A 128 12.05 6.86 6.73
N ARG A 129 12.56 5.62 6.62
CA ARG A 129 13.78 5.35 5.84
C ARG A 129 13.60 5.75 4.38
N GLU A 130 12.50 5.35 3.75
CA GLU A 130 12.30 5.64 2.34
C GLU A 130 11.96 7.12 2.09
N ALA A 131 11.21 7.76 2.99
CA ALA A 131 10.88 9.19 2.93
C ALA A 131 12.16 10.04 3.01
N ALA A 132 13.08 9.72 3.93
CA ALA A 132 14.37 10.42 4.03
C ALA A 132 15.25 10.25 2.77
N ARG A 133 15.14 9.12 2.05
CA ARG A 133 15.90 8.82 0.83
C ARG A 133 15.28 9.41 -0.45
N ARG A 134 13.99 9.74 -0.45
CA ARG A 134 13.22 10.15 -1.66
C ARG A 134 12.53 11.50 -1.49
N LEU A 135 13.34 12.55 -1.28
CA LEU A 135 12.86 13.92 -1.11
C LEU A 135 12.86 14.76 -2.39
N SER A 136 13.63 14.37 -3.41
CA SER A 136 13.80 15.18 -4.62
C SER A 136 12.65 15.08 -5.62
N LEU A 137 11.78 14.09 -5.47
CA LEU A 137 10.62 13.86 -6.33
C LEU A 137 9.38 13.65 -5.47
N PRO A 138 8.21 14.19 -5.88
CA PRO A 138 7.00 14.09 -5.10
C PRO A 138 6.46 12.66 -5.08
N TRP A 139 5.94 12.24 -3.94
CA TRP A 139 5.20 10.99 -3.81
C TRP A 139 3.76 11.19 -4.25
N GLU A 140 3.14 10.10 -4.69
CA GLU A 140 1.76 10.07 -5.17
C GLU A 140 1.02 8.92 -4.51
N ILE A 141 -0.27 9.11 -4.25
CA ILE A 141 -1.13 8.07 -3.71
C ILE A 141 -2.33 7.94 -4.63
N ILE A 142 -2.66 6.70 -4.97
CA ILE A 142 -3.89 6.39 -5.70
C ILE A 142 -4.62 5.27 -4.97
N LYS A 143 -5.93 5.41 -4.90
CA LYS A 143 -6.82 4.35 -4.44
C LYS A 143 -7.32 3.59 -5.66
N TRP A 144 -7.33 2.27 -5.58
CA TRP A 144 -7.96 1.41 -6.58
C TRP A 144 -9.14 0.66 -5.92
N PRO A 145 -10.36 1.23 -5.98
CA PRO A 145 -11.52 0.66 -5.30
C PRO A 145 -11.85 -0.76 -5.75
N ASP A 146 -11.77 -1.04 -7.06
CA ASP A 146 -12.10 -2.34 -7.64
C ASP A 146 -11.19 -3.48 -7.11
N MET A 147 -9.96 -3.14 -6.72
CA MET A 147 -9.00 -4.08 -6.14
C MET A 147 -8.88 -3.98 -4.63
N ASN A 148 -9.61 -3.06 -4.00
CA ASN A 148 -9.65 -2.83 -2.55
C ASN A 148 -8.27 -2.54 -1.91
N TYR A 149 -7.38 -1.84 -2.61
CA TYR A 149 -6.11 -1.37 -2.07
C TYR A 149 -5.76 0.05 -2.53
N ALA A 150 -4.81 0.68 -1.85
CA ALA A 150 -4.18 1.92 -2.28
C ALA A 150 -2.68 1.73 -2.43
N ILE A 151 -2.09 2.42 -3.41
CA ILE A 151 -0.66 2.39 -3.68
C ILE A 151 -0.08 3.77 -3.38
N VAL A 152 1.05 3.77 -2.68
CA VAL A 152 1.94 4.91 -2.52
C VAL A 152 3.10 4.72 -3.49
N ALA A 153 3.24 5.64 -4.43
CA ALA A 153 4.35 5.69 -5.36
C ALA A 153 5.59 6.26 -4.68
N LEU A 154 6.73 5.59 -4.86
CA LEU A 154 8.02 5.97 -4.30
C LEU A 154 9.04 6.13 -5.43
N PRO A 155 9.17 7.33 -6.02
CA PRO A 155 10.06 7.55 -7.14
C PRO A 155 11.51 7.20 -6.82
N VAL A 156 12.17 6.51 -7.74
CA VAL A 156 13.61 6.28 -7.67
C VAL A 156 14.32 7.62 -7.94
N THR A 157 15.11 8.09 -6.99
CA THR A 157 15.77 9.41 -7.04
C THR A 157 17.28 9.31 -7.30
N ALA A 158 17.87 8.13 -7.15
CA ALA A 158 19.30 7.89 -7.37
C ALA A 158 19.56 6.51 -7.99
N ALA A 159 20.67 6.38 -8.70
CA ALA A 159 21.11 5.11 -9.27
C ALA A 159 21.39 4.08 -8.15
N GLY A 160 20.98 2.83 -8.36
CA GLY A 160 21.15 1.73 -7.40
C GLY A 160 20.17 1.75 -6.22
N GLN A 161 19.24 2.71 -6.16
CA GLN A 161 18.15 2.69 -5.19
C GLN A 161 17.09 1.66 -5.59
N GLU A 162 16.55 0.95 -4.60
CA GLU A 162 15.56 -0.08 -4.82
C GLU A 162 14.26 0.51 -5.39
N ALA A 163 13.77 -0.12 -6.47
CA ALA A 163 12.48 0.17 -7.07
C ALA A 163 11.40 -0.64 -6.33
N TRP A 164 10.62 0.05 -5.50
CA TRP A 164 9.43 -0.54 -4.87
C TRP A 164 8.37 0.51 -4.59
N SER A 165 7.14 0.07 -4.39
CA SER A 165 6.00 0.89 -3.96
C SER A 165 5.38 0.30 -2.68
N PHE A 166 4.82 1.15 -1.82
CA PHE A 166 4.07 0.67 -0.66
C PHE A 166 2.61 0.48 -1.05
N VAL A 167 2.01 -0.61 -0.59
CA VAL A 167 0.61 -0.92 -0.86
C VAL A 167 -0.09 -1.18 0.46
N VAL A 168 -1.28 -0.60 0.62
CA VAL A 168 -2.13 -0.81 1.78
C VAL A 168 -3.46 -1.38 1.33
N ASN A 169 -3.88 -2.47 1.97
CA ASN A 169 -5.21 -3.02 1.79
C ASN A 169 -6.24 -2.10 2.49
N LEU A 170 -7.26 -1.67 1.76
CA LEU A 170 -8.21 -0.65 2.25
C LEU A 170 -9.20 -1.19 3.27
N GLU A 171 -9.40 -2.51 3.33
CA GLU A 171 -10.30 -3.18 4.27
C GLU A 171 -9.60 -3.57 5.57
N THR A 172 -8.41 -4.15 5.47
CA THR A 172 -7.65 -4.66 6.63
C THR A 172 -6.65 -3.66 7.20
N GLY A 173 -6.24 -2.66 6.42
CA GLY A 173 -5.15 -1.74 6.77
C GLY A 173 -3.76 -2.41 6.79
N ALA A 174 -3.66 -3.64 6.31
CA ALA A 174 -2.39 -4.35 6.20
C ALA A 174 -1.54 -3.79 5.06
N TRP A 175 -0.23 -3.71 5.29
CA TRP A 175 0.73 -3.14 4.35
C TRP A 175 1.63 -4.20 3.73
N CYS A 176 2.00 -4.01 2.48
CA CYS A 176 3.05 -4.78 1.81
C CYS A 176 3.88 -3.89 0.87
N LYS A 177 4.89 -4.50 0.24
CA LYS A 177 5.75 -3.84 -0.76
C LYS A 177 5.58 -4.53 -2.10
N PHE A 178 5.39 -3.75 -3.16
CA PHE A 178 5.53 -4.23 -4.53
C PHE A 178 6.96 -3.93 -4.97
N VAL A 179 7.75 -4.97 -5.21
CA VAL A 179 9.16 -4.88 -5.59
C VAL A 179 9.27 -4.89 -7.12
N GLY A 180 10.23 -4.14 -7.67
CA GLY A 180 10.41 -3.94 -9.11
C GLY A 180 9.66 -2.73 -9.68
N TRP A 181 8.73 -2.17 -8.91
CA TRP A 181 7.91 -1.04 -9.32
C TRP A 181 8.64 0.30 -9.15
N ALA A 182 9.26 0.79 -10.22
CA ALA A 182 9.94 2.09 -10.29
C ALA A 182 8.95 3.24 -10.59
N THR A 183 7.95 3.42 -9.73
CA THR A 183 6.83 4.36 -9.96
C THR A 183 7.27 5.83 -9.82
N ARG A 184 7.23 6.58 -10.92
CA ARG A 184 7.44 8.05 -10.94
C ARG A 184 6.13 8.81 -10.86
N CYS A 185 5.11 8.33 -11.57
CA CYS A 185 3.75 8.84 -11.50
C CYS A 185 2.77 7.67 -11.57
N ILE A 186 1.59 7.86 -11.00
CA ILE A 186 0.56 6.81 -10.96
C ILE A 186 -0.81 7.43 -11.16
N GLU A 187 -1.66 6.77 -11.94
CA GLU A 187 -3.00 7.26 -12.27
C GLU A 187 -3.97 6.09 -12.50
N LEU A 188 -5.20 6.25 -12.02
CA LEU A 188 -6.29 5.31 -12.31
C LEU A 188 -7.15 5.89 -13.43
N HIS A 189 -7.26 5.18 -14.55
CA HIS A 189 -8.06 5.59 -15.70
C HIS A 189 -8.88 4.42 -16.22
N ASP A 190 -10.20 4.60 -16.34
CA ASP A 190 -11.13 3.55 -16.80
C ASP A 190 -10.99 2.23 -16.03
N SER A 191 -10.98 2.32 -14.69
CA SER A 191 -10.78 1.19 -13.76
C SER A 191 -9.47 0.42 -13.92
N ARG A 192 -8.51 0.94 -14.69
CA ARG A 192 -7.19 0.37 -14.91
C ARG A 192 -6.12 1.30 -14.34
N LEU A 193 -5.13 0.70 -13.70
CA LEU A 193 -4.03 1.42 -13.10
C LEU A 193 -2.86 1.52 -14.06
N TYR A 194 -2.37 2.74 -14.25
CA TYR A 194 -1.19 3.01 -15.04
C TYR A 194 -0.12 3.66 -14.16
N PHE A 195 1.14 3.31 -14.41
CA PHE A 195 2.26 4.00 -13.80
C PHE A 195 3.35 4.32 -14.82
N GLY A 196 3.97 5.48 -14.67
CA GLY A 196 5.12 5.90 -15.44
C GLY A 196 6.42 5.63 -14.68
N THR A 197 7.48 5.26 -15.41
CA THR A 197 8.83 5.07 -14.87
C THR A 197 9.71 6.28 -15.17
N ASN A 198 10.90 6.34 -14.57
CA ASN A 198 11.89 7.39 -14.87
C ASN A 198 12.37 7.40 -16.33
N ASP A 199 12.29 6.25 -17.02
CA ASP A 199 12.72 6.10 -18.41
C ASP A 199 11.64 6.55 -19.41
N GLY A 200 10.49 7.03 -18.91
CA GLY A 200 9.39 7.51 -19.74
C GLY A 200 8.45 6.41 -20.25
N THR A 201 8.70 5.15 -19.90
CA THR A 201 7.79 4.03 -20.21
C THR A 201 6.59 4.05 -19.27
N VAL A 202 5.40 3.85 -19.83
CA VAL A 202 4.14 3.69 -19.10
C VAL A 202 3.76 2.22 -19.11
N PHE A 203 3.43 1.69 -17.94
CA PHE A 203 2.98 0.32 -17.74
C PHE A 203 1.52 0.31 -17.25
N GLU A 204 0.74 -0.66 -17.73
CA GLU A 204 -0.54 -1.04 -17.13
C GLU A 204 -0.26 -2.09 -16.06
N ALA A 205 -0.79 -1.88 -14.86
CA ALA A 205 -0.53 -2.72 -13.70
C ALA A 205 -1.55 -3.86 -13.53
N GLU A 206 -1.12 -4.96 -12.89
CA GLU A 206 -1.98 -6.06 -12.42
C GLU A 206 -2.85 -6.74 -13.51
N ILE A 207 -2.35 -6.75 -14.76
CA ILE A 207 -3.05 -7.37 -15.90
C ILE A 207 -2.82 -8.88 -16.04
N ALA A 208 -1.65 -9.36 -15.61
CA ALA A 208 -1.23 -10.74 -15.80
C ALA A 208 -0.40 -11.24 -14.61
N GLY A 209 -0.10 -12.53 -14.56
CA GLY A 209 0.75 -13.15 -13.56
C GLY A 209 2.23 -13.14 -13.92
N ASN A 210 2.67 -12.19 -14.76
CA ASN A 210 4.06 -11.96 -15.14
C ASN A 210 4.31 -10.44 -15.27
N ASP A 211 5.55 -10.04 -15.07
CA ASP A 211 6.01 -8.65 -15.16
C ASP A 211 6.74 -8.44 -16.49
N ASN A 212 5.99 -8.09 -17.54
CA ASN A 212 6.52 -7.86 -18.89
C ASN A 212 7.37 -9.04 -19.41
N GLY A 213 6.86 -10.27 -19.28
CA GLY A 213 7.56 -11.49 -19.68
C GLY A 213 8.57 -12.00 -18.65
N LEU A 214 8.66 -11.41 -17.46
CA LEU A 214 9.42 -11.92 -16.32
C LEU A 214 8.52 -12.52 -15.23
N PRO A 215 9.00 -13.49 -14.44
CA PRO A 215 8.24 -14.04 -13.33
C PRO A 215 8.07 -13.04 -12.19
N ILE A 216 6.90 -13.09 -11.53
CA ILE A 216 6.61 -12.34 -10.30
C ILE A 216 6.83 -13.25 -9.09
N TYR A 217 7.52 -12.76 -8.07
CA TYR A 217 7.79 -13.50 -6.85
C TYR A 217 6.92 -13.02 -5.69
N TYR A 218 5.90 -13.80 -5.35
CA TYR A 218 5.06 -13.55 -4.17
C TYR A 218 5.76 -14.13 -2.94
N THR A 219 6.14 -13.26 -2.00
CA THR A 219 6.86 -13.67 -0.79
C THR A 219 6.13 -13.18 0.45
N TYR A 220 5.84 -14.11 1.36
CA TYR A 220 5.34 -13.83 2.70
C TYR A 220 6.41 -14.22 3.72
N VAL A 221 6.65 -13.34 4.69
CA VAL A 221 7.48 -13.60 5.85
C VAL A 221 6.65 -13.24 7.08
N GLY A 222 6.36 -14.23 7.90
CA GLY A 222 5.64 -14.04 9.16
C GLY A 222 6.48 -13.29 10.19
N ASN A 223 5.78 -12.63 11.12
CA ASN A 223 6.42 -12.00 12.26
C ASN A 223 7.15 -13.05 13.11
N PRO A 224 8.22 -12.65 13.81
CA PRO A 224 8.91 -13.53 14.75
C PRO A 224 7.95 -14.07 15.81
N ASP A 225 7.82 -15.40 15.87
CA ASP A 225 6.97 -16.11 16.83
C ASP A 225 7.81 -17.03 17.71
N HIS A 226 7.54 -17.00 19.01
CA HIS A 226 8.12 -17.90 20.00
C HIS A 226 7.39 -19.24 20.09
N MET A 227 6.42 -19.52 19.21
CA MET A 227 5.65 -20.77 19.15
C MET A 227 5.13 -21.18 20.54
N LYS A 228 4.60 -20.19 21.29
CA LYS A 228 4.08 -20.33 22.66
C LYS A 228 5.08 -20.85 23.72
N SER A 229 6.38 -20.84 23.44
CA SER A 229 7.40 -21.26 24.41
C SER A 229 8.60 -20.29 24.36
N LEU A 230 8.61 -19.33 25.29
CA LEU A 230 9.66 -18.32 25.34
C LEU A 230 10.99 -18.93 25.80
N GLY A 231 12.10 -18.54 25.17
CA GLY A 231 13.47 -18.91 25.58
C GLY A 231 13.89 -20.38 25.32
N GLY A 232 12.96 -21.29 25.07
CA GLY A 232 13.28 -22.69 24.73
C GLY A 232 13.69 -22.87 23.28
N LEU A 233 14.72 -23.67 23.02
CA LEU A 233 15.07 -24.12 21.66
C LEU A 233 13.90 -24.92 21.07
N LYS A 234 13.67 -24.80 19.76
CA LYS A 234 12.57 -25.50 19.07
C LYS A 234 13.05 -26.05 17.75
N THR A 235 12.52 -27.20 17.36
CA THR A 235 12.69 -27.74 16.01
C THR A 235 11.34 -27.86 15.34
N VAL A 236 11.17 -27.15 14.23
CA VAL A 236 10.00 -27.29 13.35
C VAL A 236 10.23 -28.50 12.45
N HIS A 237 9.42 -29.54 12.65
CA HIS A 237 9.50 -30.79 11.90
C HIS A 237 8.79 -30.67 10.57
N GLN A 238 7.52 -30.28 10.62
CA GLN A 238 6.66 -30.21 9.45
C GLN A 238 5.76 -28.98 9.52
N ALA A 239 5.36 -28.48 8.36
CA ALA A 239 4.36 -27.44 8.23
C ALA A 239 3.40 -27.76 7.10
N ARG A 240 2.15 -27.30 7.23
CA ARG A 240 1.08 -27.50 6.25
C ARG A 240 0.39 -26.18 5.97
N PRO A 241 0.58 -25.59 4.79
CA PRO A 241 -0.14 -24.38 4.39
C PRO A 241 -1.52 -24.74 3.83
N THR A 242 -2.51 -23.88 4.05
CA THR A 242 -3.82 -23.94 3.39
C THR A 242 -4.03 -22.68 2.56
N PHE A 243 -4.53 -22.87 1.36
CA PHE A 243 -4.80 -21.83 0.38
C PHE A 243 -6.24 -21.90 -0.10
N LEU A 244 -6.78 -20.76 -0.48
CA LEU A 244 -7.96 -20.66 -1.33
C LEU A 244 -7.49 -20.18 -2.70
N SER A 245 -7.61 -21.00 -3.75
CA SER A 245 -7.05 -20.66 -5.06
C SER A 245 -7.96 -21.06 -6.21
N ALA A 246 -8.04 -20.18 -7.21
CA ALA A 246 -8.62 -20.47 -8.52
C ALA A 246 -7.55 -20.66 -9.60
N THR A 247 -6.33 -20.14 -9.42
CA THR A 247 -5.22 -20.34 -10.37
C THR A 247 -4.27 -21.45 -9.92
N PRO A 248 -3.58 -22.14 -10.86
CA PRO A 248 -2.49 -23.06 -10.52
C PRO A 248 -1.37 -22.35 -9.74
N TYR A 249 -0.83 -23.01 -8.72
CA TYR A 249 0.23 -22.46 -7.88
C TYR A 249 1.16 -23.58 -7.38
N SER A 250 2.42 -23.24 -7.13
CA SER A 250 3.43 -24.15 -6.57
C SER A 250 4.11 -23.47 -5.38
N PRO A 251 3.63 -23.73 -4.14
CA PRO A 251 4.13 -23.05 -2.96
C PRO A 251 5.41 -23.70 -2.44
N LYS A 252 6.33 -22.86 -1.97
CA LYS A 252 7.49 -23.27 -1.19
C LYS A 252 7.38 -22.72 0.22
N ILE A 253 7.39 -23.62 1.20
CA ILE A 253 7.36 -23.27 2.62
C ILE A 253 8.76 -23.43 3.20
N SER A 254 9.19 -22.43 3.97
CA SER A 254 10.43 -22.47 4.73
C SER A 254 10.28 -21.70 6.03
N PHE A 255 11.30 -21.77 6.88
CA PHE A 255 11.35 -21.03 8.13
C PHE A 255 12.69 -20.33 8.26
N SER A 256 12.62 -19.06 8.66
CA SER A 256 13.75 -18.32 9.22
C SER A 256 13.77 -18.45 10.73
N VAL A 257 14.95 -18.32 11.32
CA VAL A 257 15.15 -18.50 12.76
C VAL A 257 15.92 -17.33 13.36
N ASN A 258 15.67 -17.07 14.65
CA ASN A 258 16.44 -16.13 15.48
C ASN A 258 16.50 -14.70 14.90
N TYR A 259 15.35 -14.17 14.46
CA TYR A 259 15.20 -12.82 13.89
C TYR A 259 16.02 -12.55 12.62
N SER A 260 16.62 -13.58 12.02
CA SER A 260 17.39 -13.47 10.79
C SER A 260 16.59 -14.02 9.62
N VAL A 261 16.10 -13.13 8.76
CA VAL A 261 15.37 -13.51 7.55
C VAL A 261 16.35 -13.97 6.47
N SER A 262 16.32 -15.27 6.17
CA SER A 262 17.02 -15.88 5.03
C SER A 262 16.00 -16.61 4.17
N LEU A 263 15.77 -16.12 2.95
CA LEU A 263 14.86 -16.75 2.00
C LEU A 263 15.61 -17.78 1.15
N PRO A 264 15.05 -18.99 0.94
CA PRO A 264 15.60 -19.89 -0.06
C PRO A 264 15.32 -19.37 -1.49
N PRO A 265 15.94 -19.98 -2.52
CA PRO A 265 15.59 -19.67 -3.91
C PRO A 265 14.09 -19.88 -4.14
N ALA A 266 13.47 -18.98 -4.89
CA ALA A 266 12.05 -19.08 -5.23
C ALA A 266 11.74 -20.41 -5.96
N PRO A 267 10.56 -21.00 -5.77
CA PRO A 267 10.16 -22.20 -6.52
C PRO A 267 9.98 -21.90 -8.01
N PRO A 268 9.97 -22.92 -8.88
CA PRO A 268 9.52 -22.73 -10.26
C PRO A 268 8.05 -22.30 -10.29
N ALA A 269 7.66 -21.53 -11.31
CA ALA A 269 6.26 -21.18 -11.52
C ALA A 269 5.42 -22.44 -11.75
N ALA A 270 4.15 -22.40 -11.32
CA ALA A 270 3.21 -23.45 -11.67
C ALA A 270 2.93 -23.43 -13.18
N ASP A 271 2.73 -24.60 -13.76
CA ASP A 271 2.21 -24.70 -15.12
C ASP A 271 0.76 -24.20 -15.12
N GLY A 272 0.53 -23.08 -15.79
CA GLY A 272 -0.79 -22.48 -15.94
C GLY A 272 -1.74 -23.28 -16.81
N GLY A 273 -1.22 -24.30 -17.51
CA GLY A 273 -1.86 -24.90 -18.66
C GLY A 273 -1.89 -23.93 -19.84
N THR A 274 -1.75 -24.46 -21.05
CA THR A 274 -2.07 -23.72 -22.26
C THR A 274 -3.59 -23.61 -22.37
N ALA A 275 -4.15 -22.47 -21.96
CA ALA A 275 -5.41 -22.02 -22.56
C ALA A 275 -5.02 -21.49 -23.94
N ASP A 276 -5.45 -22.18 -25.00
CA ASP A 276 -5.16 -21.78 -26.37
C ASP A 276 -5.81 -20.41 -26.65
N LEU A 277 -5.00 -19.47 -27.13
CA LEU A 277 -5.49 -18.14 -27.50
C LEU A 277 -6.32 -18.24 -28.78
N TRP A 278 -7.33 -17.39 -28.89
CA TRP A 278 -8.03 -17.16 -30.16
C TRP A 278 -7.01 -16.75 -31.23
N ASP A 279 -7.13 -17.31 -32.44
CA ASP A 279 -6.16 -17.21 -33.55
C ASP A 279 -4.76 -17.83 -33.34
N SER A 280 -4.51 -18.57 -32.24
CA SER A 280 -3.28 -19.36 -32.05
C SER A 280 -3.50 -20.85 -31.74
N GLY A 281 -4.69 -21.23 -31.29
CA GLY A 281 -5.03 -22.62 -31.00
C GLY A 281 -5.09 -23.47 -32.27
N GLN A 282 -4.45 -24.66 -32.27
CA GLN A 282 -4.62 -25.61 -33.36
C GLN A 282 -6.07 -26.11 -33.37
N TRP A 283 -6.71 -26.01 -34.54
CA TRP A 283 -8.00 -26.64 -34.79
C TRP A 283 -7.94 -28.12 -34.37
N ASP A 284 -8.99 -28.60 -33.71
CA ASP A 284 -9.12 -29.96 -33.14
C ASP A 284 -8.20 -30.31 -31.94
N VAL A 285 -7.32 -29.41 -31.49
CA VAL A 285 -6.51 -29.56 -30.25
C VAL A 285 -6.92 -28.54 -29.18
N ALA A 286 -7.38 -27.37 -29.62
CA ALA A 286 -7.68 -26.26 -28.74
C ALA A 286 -8.83 -26.56 -27.77
N LYS A 287 -8.59 -26.35 -26.47
CA LYS A 287 -9.60 -26.49 -25.42
C LYS A 287 -10.43 -25.21 -25.32
N TRP A 288 -11.43 -25.13 -26.18
CA TRP A 288 -12.43 -24.07 -26.11
C TRP A 288 -13.35 -24.30 -24.90
N ASP A 289 -13.66 -23.23 -24.17
CA ASP A 289 -14.71 -23.22 -23.15
C ASP A 289 -14.38 -23.99 -21.84
N GLN A 290 -13.16 -23.83 -21.30
CA GLN A 290 -12.94 -24.19 -19.90
C GLN A 290 -13.71 -23.23 -19.00
N ALA A 291 -14.62 -23.77 -18.19
CA ALA A 291 -15.25 -23.03 -17.11
C ALA A 291 -14.14 -22.38 -16.25
N GLN A 292 -14.33 -21.10 -15.92
CA GLN A 292 -13.41 -20.38 -15.04
C GLN A 292 -13.22 -21.22 -13.77
N PRO A 293 -11.97 -21.53 -13.38
CA PRO A 293 -11.73 -22.38 -12.24
C PRO A 293 -12.34 -21.74 -10.99
N VAL A 294 -13.23 -22.47 -10.33
CA VAL A 294 -13.84 -22.01 -9.08
C VAL A 294 -12.79 -22.10 -7.98
N ALA A 295 -12.67 -21.05 -7.15
CA ALA A 295 -11.75 -21.05 -6.04
C ALA A 295 -12.01 -22.27 -5.13
N SER A 296 -10.99 -23.09 -4.95
CA SER A 296 -11.06 -24.29 -4.13
C SER A 296 -10.04 -24.19 -3.00
N VAL A 297 -10.40 -24.78 -1.85
CA VAL A 297 -9.47 -24.90 -0.74
C VAL A 297 -8.48 -26.01 -1.08
N GLY A 298 -7.22 -25.63 -1.24
CA GLY A 298 -6.09 -26.52 -1.53
C GLY A 298 -4.96 -26.32 -0.53
N GLY A 299 -3.91 -27.13 -0.61
CA GLY A 299 -2.85 -27.10 0.41
C GLY A 299 -3.30 -27.85 1.67
N GLY A 300 -2.86 -29.09 1.76
CA GLY A 300 -3.19 -29.99 2.86
C GLY A 300 -2.12 -31.03 3.15
N GLN A 301 -1.00 -30.98 2.41
CA GLN A 301 0.11 -31.91 2.60
C GLN A 301 1.09 -31.34 3.61
N TRP A 302 1.53 -32.20 4.53
CA TRP A 302 2.61 -31.89 5.45
C TRP A 302 3.94 -31.90 4.70
N ILE A 303 4.67 -30.81 4.80
CA ILE A 303 5.98 -30.62 4.18
C ILE A 303 7.03 -30.62 5.29
N SER A 304 8.08 -31.40 5.13
CA SER A 304 9.21 -31.44 6.05
C SER A 304 10.01 -30.13 6.01
N ILE A 305 10.28 -29.55 7.18
CA ILE A 305 10.98 -28.26 7.32
C ILE A 305 12.36 -28.45 7.93
N GLY A 306 12.44 -29.12 9.09
CA GLY A 306 13.70 -29.43 9.78
C GLY A 306 14.51 -28.21 10.21
N LYS A 307 13.85 -27.15 10.72
CA LYS A 307 14.52 -25.91 11.16
C LYS A 307 14.54 -25.79 12.67
N THR A 308 15.71 -25.52 13.24
CA THR A 308 15.93 -25.40 14.68
C THR A 308 16.33 -23.96 15.05
N GLY A 309 15.72 -23.41 16.10
CA GLY A 309 15.99 -22.06 16.60
C GLY A 309 15.15 -21.71 17.83
N TYR A 310 15.32 -20.50 18.35
CA TYR A 310 14.57 -19.99 19.52
C TYR A 310 13.30 -19.23 19.12
N VAL A 311 13.35 -18.61 17.95
CA VAL A 311 12.27 -17.81 17.37
C VAL A 311 12.09 -18.23 15.94
N MET A 312 10.86 -18.44 15.53
CA MET A 312 10.48 -18.98 14.23
C MET A 312 9.77 -17.91 13.42
N GLN A 313 10.12 -17.82 12.14
CA GLN A 313 9.44 -16.95 11.18
C GLN A 313 9.03 -17.81 9.98
N PRO A 314 7.74 -18.14 9.82
CA PRO A 314 7.28 -18.88 8.66
C PRO A 314 7.48 -18.06 7.40
N GLN A 315 7.85 -18.72 6.32
CA GLN A 315 8.06 -18.12 5.02
C GLN A 315 7.30 -18.91 3.98
N LEU A 316 6.69 -18.19 3.04
CA LEU A 316 6.01 -18.75 1.90
C LEU A 316 6.48 -18.01 0.65
N GLN A 317 6.84 -18.76 -0.38
CA GLN A 317 7.15 -18.22 -1.70
C GLN A 317 6.30 -18.92 -2.76
N ILE A 318 5.74 -18.14 -3.68
CA ILE A 318 5.06 -18.60 -4.89
C ILE A 318 5.61 -17.79 -6.06
N THR A 319 5.86 -18.45 -7.19
CA THR A 319 6.28 -17.79 -8.42
C THR A 319 5.12 -17.75 -9.41
N GLY A 320 4.74 -16.54 -9.83
CA GLY A 320 3.80 -16.31 -10.91
C GLY A 320 4.51 -16.22 -12.25
N PHE A 321 3.97 -16.91 -13.24
CA PHE A 321 4.32 -16.74 -14.65
C PHE A 321 3.11 -17.09 -15.54
N LEU A 322 1.95 -16.56 -15.15
CA LEU A 322 0.67 -16.87 -15.79
C LEU A 322 0.27 -15.74 -16.75
N ASN A 323 -0.47 -16.08 -17.81
CA ASN A 323 -1.07 -15.10 -18.74
C ASN A 323 -2.32 -14.42 -18.19
N GLN A 324 -2.71 -14.78 -16.96
CA GLN A 324 -3.83 -14.20 -16.22
C GLN A 324 -3.36 -13.81 -14.83
N ARG A 325 -4.06 -12.87 -14.19
CA ARG A 325 -3.77 -12.50 -12.80
C ARG A 325 -3.95 -13.73 -11.88
N PRO A 326 -2.99 -14.02 -10.99
CA PRO A 326 -3.17 -15.09 -10.02
C PRO A 326 -4.27 -14.74 -9.02
N VAL A 327 -5.07 -15.76 -8.68
CA VAL A 327 -6.11 -15.70 -7.67
C VAL A 327 -5.81 -16.80 -6.68
N THR A 328 -4.95 -16.48 -5.72
CA THR A 328 -4.46 -17.39 -4.69
C THR A 328 -4.34 -16.62 -3.38
N GLU A 329 -5.08 -17.06 -2.37
CA GLU A 329 -5.07 -16.50 -1.03
C GLU A 329 -4.45 -17.51 -0.05
N PHE A 330 -3.51 -17.04 0.76
CA PHE A 330 -2.94 -17.82 1.86
C PHE A 330 -3.80 -17.64 3.11
N VAL A 331 -4.36 -18.75 3.61
CA VAL A 331 -5.38 -18.73 4.69
C VAL A 331 -4.76 -19.03 6.05
N GLN A 332 -3.97 -20.10 6.14
CA GLN A 332 -3.40 -20.56 7.41
C GLN A 332 -2.16 -21.42 7.20
N LEU A 333 -1.38 -21.57 8.27
CA LEU A 333 -0.25 -22.48 8.35
C LEU A 333 -0.30 -23.27 9.65
N ASP A 334 -0.44 -24.58 9.54
CA ASP A 334 -0.28 -25.50 10.65
C ASP A 334 1.19 -25.90 10.78
N VAL A 335 1.69 -26.02 12.01
CA VAL A 335 3.10 -26.34 12.28
C VAL A 335 3.20 -27.41 13.36
N THR A 336 4.00 -28.44 13.10
CA THR A 336 4.42 -29.42 14.11
C THR A 336 5.84 -29.09 14.54
N PHE A 337 6.03 -28.81 15.83
CA PHE A 337 7.32 -28.50 16.40
C PHE A 337 7.53 -29.23 17.73
N GLU A 338 8.79 -29.48 18.06
CA GLU A 338 9.20 -29.93 19.39
C GLU A 338 9.93 -28.80 20.12
N THR A 339 9.81 -28.77 21.44
CA THR A 339 10.63 -27.89 22.28
C THR A 339 11.78 -28.71 22.86
N GLY A 340 13.01 -28.22 22.70
CA GLY A 340 14.19 -28.83 23.27
C GLY A 340 14.12 -28.85 24.80
N GLY A 341 14.72 -29.87 25.40
CA GLY A 341 14.83 -29.98 26.86
C GLY A 341 15.70 -28.87 27.44
N VAL A 342 15.41 -28.45 28.67
CA VAL A 342 16.33 -27.66 29.47
C VAL A 342 17.40 -28.63 29.98
N VAL A 343 18.66 -28.41 29.62
CA VAL A 343 19.77 -29.06 30.32
C VAL A 343 19.86 -28.37 31.67
N VAL A 344 19.33 -29.02 32.71
CA VAL A 344 19.39 -28.57 34.11
C VAL A 344 20.66 -29.07 34.75
#